data_AF-A0A396ZXB5-F1
#
_entry.id   AF-A0A396ZXB5-F1
#
_cell.length_a   1.000
_cell.length_b   1.000
_cell.length_c   1.000
_cell.angle_alpha   90.00
_cell.angle_beta   90.00
_cell.angle_gamma   90.00
#
_symmetry.space_group_name_H-M   'P 1'
#
loop_
_entity.id
_entity.type
_entity.pdbx_description
1 polymer ?
#
loop_
_entity_poly.entity_id
_entity_poly.type
_entity_poly.pdbx_seq_one_letter_code
_entity_poly.pdbx_strand_id
1 'polypeptide(L)'
;MQLPQGVEAAISRVLPSDDVLDRPEFDCVEFINRNFPDEQSLADIEPFVSRLNGRMKELDENLSHASQEQSLAAYQALADLKEAQQAVTQLYTKIHDIRGKAEQSEVMVQEICRDIKQLDYAKRHLQTTITALKRLHMLVTAVDQLEYMTSQRLYKEAASLLEAVNSLFTHFEGFTKVGKILDLQRTVNAIRADLEKQIFGDFQVVGPLATLDSIAKDDDEMQRMFANLATACLIVSALGNDTRKKLVHTWCVDQLAVRLSILTTFDMTLDQPYEKQFGGSAASSLADMDARFAWFFQLVSTIEGRMEAIFPTHWQMGRRLCLFFCDRTRTHLLGHLGAVASDELDVTSLLKALQKALLFEREIITRYEGHGPDDGRSELNDKGQVIDPASAEGIKRRLLRQKRLAEHKAIADELSKKRMMEGEMGVVHEPEDPLPSLSGILSRTFDPFMTAYVALERKNMVSIYT
;
A
#
# COMPACT_ATOMS: atom_id res chain seq x y z
N MET A 1 67.07 59.91 -56.34
CA MET A 1 66.65 58.74 -55.54
C MET A 1 65.82 57.87 -56.47
N GLN A 2 66.20 56.62 -56.74
CA GLN A 2 65.38 55.69 -57.53
C GLN A 2 64.32 55.07 -56.61
N LEU A 3 63.05 55.17 -57.00
CA LEU A 3 61.94 54.54 -56.28
C LEU A 3 61.91 53.03 -56.61
N PRO A 4 61.36 52.17 -55.73
CA PRO A 4 61.25 50.74 -56.02
C PRO A 4 60.31 50.48 -57.21
N GLN A 5 60.69 49.58 -58.12
CA GLN A 5 59.94 49.28 -59.37
C GLN A 5 58.45 48.96 -59.16
N GLY A 6 58.08 48.33 -58.03
CA GLY A 6 56.68 48.03 -57.71
C GLY A 6 55.83 49.27 -57.40
N VAL A 7 56.45 50.33 -56.86
CA VAL A 7 55.80 51.61 -56.55
C VAL A 7 55.61 52.42 -57.83
N GLU A 8 56.61 52.45 -58.72
CA GLU A 8 56.52 53.12 -60.03
C GLU A 8 55.41 52.49 -60.90
N ALA A 9 55.33 51.15 -60.94
CA ALA A 9 54.27 50.45 -61.66
C ALA A 9 52.86 50.75 -61.09
N ALA A 10 52.72 50.88 -59.77
CA ALA A 10 51.45 51.22 -59.15
C ALA A 10 51.04 52.68 -59.42
N ILE A 11 51.99 53.62 -59.35
CA ILE A 11 51.77 55.05 -59.65
C ILE A 11 51.33 55.22 -61.11
N SER A 12 52.03 54.59 -62.06
CA SER A 12 51.68 54.65 -63.49
C SER A 12 50.29 54.10 -63.84
N ARG A 13 49.73 53.24 -62.98
CA ARG A 13 48.41 52.63 -63.15
C ARG A 13 47.29 53.47 -62.55
N VAL A 14 47.59 54.27 -61.53
CA VAL A 14 46.61 55.11 -60.80
C VAL A 14 46.57 56.54 -61.35
N LEU A 15 47.71 57.05 -61.86
CA LEU A 15 47.86 58.34 -62.52
C LEU A 15 48.56 58.12 -63.88
N PRO A 16 47.81 57.78 -64.95
CA PRO A 16 48.37 57.79 -66.30
C PRO A 16 48.64 59.23 -66.70
N SER A 17 49.90 59.63 -66.84
CA SER A 17 50.24 60.94 -67.42
C SER A 17 50.61 60.80 -68.88
N ASP A 18 49.90 61.54 -69.74
CA ASP A 18 50.17 61.66 -71.18
C ASP A 18 51.11 62.83 -71.50
N ASP A 19 51.66 63.51 -70.47
CA ASP A 19 52.57 64.63 -70.68
C ASP A 19 53.94 64.13 -71.18
N VAL A 20 54.43 64.77 -72.24
CA VAL A 20 55.73 64.46 -72.85
C VAL A 20 56.88 64.78 -71.88
N LEU A 21 56.66 65.71 -70.95
CA LEU A 21 57.60 66.12 -69.91
C LEU A 21 57.79 65.06 -68.80
N ASP A 22 56.85 64.14 -68.62
CA ASP A 22 56.89 63.12 -67.56
C ASP A 22 57.62 61.83 -68.01
N ARG A 23 58.05 61.77 -69.27
CA ARG A 23 58.74 60.60 -69.83
C ARG A 23 60.16 60.50 -69.28
N PRO A 24 60.62 59.31 -68.85
CA PRO A 24 61.97 59.13 -68.30
C PRO A 24 63.10 59.42 -69.29
N GLU A 25 62.79 59.43 -70.60
CA GLU A 25 63.71 59.67 -71.72
C GLU A 25 63.52 61.08 -72.32
N PHE A 26 63.00 62.04 -71.55
CA PHE A 26 62.73 63.40 -72.06
C PHE A 26 63.99 64.06 -72.63
N ASP A 27 64.00 64.30 -73.95
CA ASP A 27 65.03 65.08 -74.63
C ASP A 27 64.60 66.54 -74.78
N CYS A 28 65.22 67.42 -74.00
CA CYS A 28 65.01 68.86 -74.03
C CYS A 28 65.24 69.45 -75.43
N VAL A 29 66.23 68.94 -76.18
CA VAL A 29 66.64 69.48 -77.47
C VAL A 29 65.62 69.12 -78.54
N GLU A 30 65.17 67.86 -78.58
CA GLU A 30 64.10 67.41 -79.47
C GLU A 30 62.78 68.13 -79.17
N PHE A 31 62.45 68.35 -77.89
CA PHE A 31 61.25 69.06 -77.48
C PHE A 31 61.26 70.54 -77.91
N ILE A 32 62.38 71.24 -77.76
CA ILE A 32 62.52 72.64 -78.21
C ILE A 32 62.42 72.71 -79.74
N ASN A 33 63.13 71.84 -80.46
CA ASN A 33 63.12 71.81 -81.93
C ASN A 33 61.74 71.46 -82.50
N ARG A 34 60.93 70.66 -81.79
CA ARG A 34 59.55 70.35 -82.19
C ARG A 34 58.57 71.51 -81.97
N ASN A 35 58.79 72.34 -80.95
CA ASN A 35 57.96 73.51 -80.67
C ASN A 35 58.40 74.75 -81.47
N PHE A 36 59.67 74.82 -81.89
CA PHE A 36 60.25 75.92 -82.66
C PHE A 36 61.06 75.42 -83.88
N PRO A 37 60.39 74.92 -84.94
CA PRO A 37 61.07 74.32 -86.10
C PRO A 37 61.69 75.33 -87.08
N ASP A 38 61.16 76.56 -87.19
CA ASP A 38 61.60 77.59 -88.15
C ASP A 38 61.85 78.97 -87.49
N GLU A 39 62.64 79.85 -88.12
CA GLU A 39 63.02 81.17 -87.59
C GLU A 39 61.81 82.10 -87.28
N GLN A 40 60.68 81.92 -87.97
CA GLN A 40 59.45 82.68 -87.72
C GLN A 40 58.76 82.27 -86.40
N SER A 41 58.97 81.04 -85.94
CA SER A 41 58.41 80.52 -84.67
C SER A 41 59.10 81.13 -83.45
N LEU A 42 60.32 81.67 -83.60
CA LEU A 42 61.07 82.32 -82.53
C LEU A 42 60.37 83.59 -82.00
N ALA A 43 59.46 84.19 -82.78
CA ALA A 43 58.63 85.31 -82.33
C ALA A 43 57.65 84.91 -81.19
N ASP A 44 57.28 83.64 -81.09
CA ASP A 44 56.34 83.11 -80.08
C ASP A 44 57.04 82.56 -78.81
N ILE A 45 58.36 82.78 -78.68
CA ILE A 45 59.13 82.33 -77.51
C ILE A 45 58.61 82.97 -76.22
N GLU A 46 58.45 84.28 -76.18
CA GLU A 46 57.97 84.98 -74.97
C GLU A 46 56.60 84.46 -74.49
N PRO A 47 55.56 84.35 -75.34
CA PRO A 47 54.27 83.79 -74.91
C PRO A 47 54.35 82.28 -74.56
N PHE A 48 55.25 81.50 -75.16
CA PHE A 48 55.47 80.11 -74.77
C PHE A 48 56.16 79.97 -73.41
N VAL A 49 57.22 80.74 -73.16
CA VAL A 49 57.91 80.82 -71.86
C VAL A 49 56.96 81.31 -70.78
N SER A 50 56.11 82.31 -71.08
CA SER A 50 55.08 82.78 -70.15
C SER A 50 54.05 81.70 -69.81
N ARG A 51 53.61 80.89 -70.80
CA ARG A 51 52.72 79.73 -70.56
C ARG A 51 53.38 78.64 -69.73
N LEU A 52 54.66 78.32 -69.99
CA LEU A 52 55.41 77.35 -69.19
C LEU A 52 55.61 77.82 -67.75
N ASN A 53 55.99 79.09 -67.55
CA ASN A 53 56.10 79.68 -66.21
C ASN A 53 54.74 79.72 -65.49
N GLY A 54 53.64 79.96 -66.23
CA GLY A 54 52.28 79.86 -65.70
C GLY A 54 51.93 78.43 -65.25
N ARG A 55 52.19 77.42 -66.09
CA ARG A 55 51.98 76.00 -65.76
C ARG A 55 52.87 75.54 -64.60
N MET A 56 54.12 75.99 -64.55
CA MET A 56 55.04 75.68 -63.45
C MET A 56 54.53 76.27 -62.14
N LYS A 57 54.04 77.51 -62.16
CA LYS A 57 53.47 78.15 -60.98
C LYS A 57 52.16 77.46 -60.53
N GLU A 58 51.29 77.10 -61.46
CA GLU A 58 50.06 76.34 -61.17
C GLU A 58 50.39 74.95 -60.59
N LEU A 59 51.39 74.27 -61.13
CA LEU A 59 51.83 72.97 -60.62
C LEU A 59 52.46 73.09 -59.23
N ASP A 60 53.27 74.11 -58.98
CA ASP A 60 53.83 74.39 -57.65
C ASP A 60 52.73 74.73 -56.63
N GLU A 61 51.72 75.51 -57.03
CA GLU A 61 50.55 75.81 -56.19
C GLU A 61 49.75 74.53 -55.87
N ASN A 62 49.50 73.69 -56.87
CA ASN A 62 48.82 72.40 -56.72
C ASN A 62 49.62 71.40 -55.86
N LEU A 63 50.94 71.33 -56.06
CA LEU A 63 51.84 70.46 -55.28
C LEU A 63 51.93 70.93 -53.83
N SER A 64 51.99 72.24 -53.61
CA SER A 64 51.94 72.84 -52.28
C SER A 64 50.62 72.52 -51.58
N HIS A 65 49.48 72.66 -52.28
CA HIS A 65 48.15 72.33 -51.75
C HIS A 65 48.04 70.83 -51.41
N ALA A 66 48.40 69.96 -52.35
CA ALA A 66 48.36 68.51 -52.16
C ALA A 66 49.30 68.05 -51.03
N SER A 67 50.49 68.64 -50.92
CA SER A 67 51.42 68.36 -49.82
C SER A 67 50.86 68.79 -48.46
N GLN A 68 50.17 69.95 -48.41
CA GLN A 68 49.52 70.43 -47.19
C GLN A 68 48.34 69.54 -46.80
N GLU A 69 47.47 69.20 -47.75
CA GLU A 69 46.33 68.29 -47.54
C GLU A 69 46.79 66.89 -47.11
N GLN A 70 47.82 66.34 -47.75
CA GLN A 70 48.38 65.05 -47.37
C GLN A 70 49.01 65.08 -45.97
N SER A 71 49.70 66.18 -45.62
CA SER A 71 50.27 66.35 -44.28
C SER A 71 49.18 66.46 -43.22
N LEU A 72 48.10 67.21 -43.50
CA LEU A 72 46.94 67.31 -42.62
C LEU A 72 46.21 65.98 -42.47
N ALA A 73 45.96 65.27 -43.58
CA ALA A 73 45.31 63.96 -43.58
C ALA A 73 46.15 62.90 -42.85
N ALA A 74 47.47 62.89 -43.04
CA ALA A 74 48.38 62.00 -42.32
C ALA A 74 48.40 62.30 -40.81
N TYR A 75 48.35 63.57 -40.43
CA TYR A 75 48.26 63.98 -39.03
C TYR A 75 46.93 63.57 -38.40
N GLN A 76 45.81 63.77 -39.10
CA GLN A 76 44.48 63.31 -38.66
C GLN A 76 44.42 61.79 -38.54
N ALA A 77 44.91 61.04 -39.53
CA ALA A 77 44.93 59.57 -39.47
C ALA A 77 45.76 59.06 -38.28
N LEU A 78 46.90 59.70 -37.95
CA LEU A 78 47.68 59.38 -36.75
C LEU A 78 46.94 59.72 -35.46
N ALA A 79 46.21 60.83 -35.42
CA ALA A 79 45.40 61.23 -34.28
C ALA A 79 44.25 60.23 -34.05
N ASP A 80 43.51 59.87 -35.10
CA ASP A 80 42.41 58.91 -35.05
C ASP A 80 42.91 57.51 -34.65
N LEU A 81 44.07 57.09 -35.16
CA LEU A 81 44.66 55.79 -34.79
C LEU A 81 45.09 55.77 -33.31
N LYS A 82 45.65 56.87 -32.82
CA LYS A 82 45.99 57.03 -31.40
C LYS A 82 44.74 57.03 -30.51
N GLU A 83 43.68 57.71 -30.94
CA GLU A 83 42.39 57.72 -30.24
C GLU A 83 41.76 56.30 -30.22
N ALA A 84 41.75 55.61 -31.35
CA ALA A 84 41.29 54.23 -31.45
C ALA A 84 42.09 53.28 -30.54
N GLN A 85 43.42 53.43 -30.50
CA GLN A 85 44.28 52.63 -29.61
C GLN A 85 43.97 52.89 -28.14
N GLN A 86 43.72 54.15 -27.77
CA GLN A 86 43.29 54.51 -26.41
C GLN A 86 41.91 53.93 -26.10
N ALA A 87 40.94 54.02 -27.01
CA ALA A 87 39.61 53.45 -26.85
C ALA A 87 39.64 51.93 -26.68
N VAL A 88 40.47 51.22 -27.46
CA VAL A 88 40.67 49.76 -27.32
C VAL A 88 41.28 49.41 -25.98
N THR A 89 42.26 50.19 -25.51
CA THR A 89 42.87 49.97 -24.18
C THR A 89 41.85 50.18 -23.06
N GLN A 90 41.01 51.22 -23.17
CA GLN A 90 39.91 51.48 -22.24
C GLN A 90 38.82 50.40 -22.30
N LEU A 91 38.55 49.82 -23.48
CA LEU A 91 37.61 48.73 -23.62
C LEU A 91 38.15 47.46 -22.93
N TYR A 92 39.43 47.18 -23.08
CA TYR A 92 40.07 46.03 -22.44
C TYR A 92 40.02 46.12 -20.92
N THR A 93 40.28 47.31 -20.35
CA THR A 93 40.13 47.54 -18.91
C THR A 93 38.67 47.38 -18.47
N LYS A 94 37.71 47.96 -19.20
CA LYS A 94 36.28 47.78 -18.90
C LYS A 94 35.84 46.32 -18.96
N ILE A 95 36.29 45.55 -19.95
CA ILE A 95 35.98 44.12 -20.05
C ILE A 95 36.57 43.36 -18.87
N HIS A 96 37.81 43.69 -18.48
CA HIS A 96 38.45 43.04 -17.35
C HIS A 96 37.73 43.35 -16.03
N ASP A 97 37.32 44.60 -15.84
CA ASP A 97 36.53 45.04 -14.67
C ASP A 97 35.17 44.35 -14.63
N ILE A 98 34.47 44.24 -15.77
CA ILE A 98 33.19 43.52 -15.86
C ILE A 98 33.39 42.05 -15.50
N ARG A 99 34.45 41.41 -16.01
CA ARG A 99 34.77 40.02 -15.69
C ARG A 99 35.06 39.83 -14.20
N GLY A 100 35.85 40.72 -13.59
CA GLY A 100 36.13 40.68 -12.16
C GLY A 100 34.87 40.87 -11.31
N LYS A 101 34.00 41.81 -11.69
CA LYS A 101 32.69 42.01 -11.03
C LYS A 101 31.75 40.82 -11.22
N ALA A 102 31.77 40.17 -12.38
CA ALA A 102 30.96 38.99 -12.65
C ALA A 102 31.41 37.79 -11.79
N GLU A 103 32.73 37.58 -11.65
CA GLU A 103 33.29 36.53 -10.79
C GLU A 103 32.98 36.80 -9.30
N GLN A 104 33.11 38.04 -8.85
CA GLN A 104 32.68 38.44 -7.49
C GLN A 104 31.18 38.23 -7.29
N SER A 105 30.36 38.54 -8.31
CA SER A 105 28.91 38.31 -8.26
C SER A 105 28.56 36.83 -8.22
N GLU A 106 29.31 35.97 -8.93
CA GLU A 106 29.13 34.52 -8.87
C GLU A 106 29.40 33.99 -7.46
N VAL A 107 30.53 34.37 -6.85
CA VAL A 107 30.86 33.97 -5.47
C VAL A 107 29.79 34.45 -4.49
N MET A 108 29.36 35.71 -4.61
CA MET A 108 28.28 36.25 -3.77
C MET A 108 26.97 35.46 -3.93
N VAL A 109 26.58 35.11 -5.15
CA VAL A 109 25.37 34.31 -5.40
C VAL A 109 25.51 32.89 -4.85
N GLN A 110 26.68 32.26 -4.98
CA GLN A 110 26.94 30.94 -4.40
C GLN A 110 26.80 30.95 -2.87
N GLU A 111 27.28 31.99 -2.19
CA GLU A 111 27.09 32.17 -0.75
C GLU A 111 25.61 32.34 -0.39
N ILE A 112 24.87 33.17 -1.14
CA ILE A 112 23.41 33.34 -0.95
C ILE A 112 22.69 32.00 -1.11
N CYS A 113 23.01 31.21 -2.14
CA CYS A 113 22.40 29.90 -2.36
C CYS A 113 22.73 28.90 -1.25
N ARG A 114 23.95 28.95 -0.69
CA ARG A 114 24.34 28.12 0.45
C ARG A 114 23.48 28.45 1.68
N ASP A 115 23.28 29.74 1.96
CA ASP A 115 22.52 30.19 3.11
C ASP A 115 21.02 29.88 2.96
N ILE A 116 20.46 30.05 1.75
CA ILE A 116 19.09 29.61 1.42
C ILE A 116 18.93 28.11 1.69
N LYS A 117 19.92 27.30 1.31
CA LYS A 117 19.88 25.85 1.53
C LYS A 117 19.93 25.50 3.02
N GLN A 118 20.76 26.19 3.81
CA GLN A 118 20.79 26.02 5.27
C GLN A 118 19.44 26.40 5.90
N LEU A 119 18.84 27.50 5.44
CA LEU A 119 17.51 27.92 5.90
C LEU A 119 16.44 26.89 5.55
N ASP A 120 16.50 26.28 4.37
CA ASP A 120 15.57 25.23 3.95
C ASP A 120 15.71 23.97 4.82
N TYR A 121 16.94 23.55 5.13
CA TYR A 121 17.19 22.48 6.08
C TYR A 121 16.61 22.81 7.47
N ALA A 122 16.85 24.02 7.98
CA ALA A 122 16.30 24.47 9.25
C ALA A 122 14.76 24.44 9.24
N LYS A 123 14.14 24.97 8.17
CA LYS A 123 12.69 24.94 7.98
C LYS A 123 12.14 23.51 7.98
N ARG A 124 12.76 22.60 7.21
CA ARG A 124 12.35 21.19 7.14
C ARG A 124 12.48 20.50 8.49
N HIS A 125 13.58 20.71 9.20
CA HIS A 125 13.78 20.15 10.54
C HIS A 125 12.74 20.68 11.52
N LEU A 126 12.53 22.00 11.57
CA LEU A 126 11.49 22.61 12.41
C LEU A 126 10.10 22.06 12.10
N GLN A 127 9.74 21.96 10.81
CA GLN A 127 8.45 21.41 10.41
C GLN A 127 8.29 19.95 10.85
N THR A 128 9.33 19.14 10.69
CA THR A 128 9.35 17.74 11.14
C THR A 128 9.19 17.66 12.66
N THR A 129 9.90 18.50 13.43
CA THR A 129 9.80 18.57 14.89
C THR A 129 8.41 19.00 15.34
N ILE A 130 7.82 20.01 14.70
CA ILE A 130 6.46 20.49 15.01
C ILE A 130 5.43 19.38 14.75
N THR A 131 5.52 18.69 13.61
CA THR A 131 4.62 17.57 13.29
C THR A 131 4.77 16.42 14.29
N ALA A 132 6.00 16.06 14.66
CA ALA A 132 6.26 15.02 15.65
C ALA A 132 5.69 15.38 17.04
N LEU A 133 5.91 16.63 17.49
CA LEU A 133 5.35 17.13 18.76
C LEU A 133 3.82 17.17 18.73
N LYS A 134 3.20 17.60 17.63
CA LYS A 134 1.74 17.59 17.49
C LYS A 134 1.18 16.17 17.57
N ARG A 135 1.80 15.21 16.88
CA ARG A 135 1.41 13.79 16.95
C ARG A 135 1.60 13.23 18.36
N LEU A 136 2.65 13.63 19.06
CA LEU A 136 2.90 13.18 20.43
C LEU A 136 1.84 13.74 21.38
N HIS A 137 1.50 15.02 21.24
CA HIS A 137 0.40 15.63 21.99
C HIS A 137 -0.93 14.91 21.73
N MET A 138 -1.27 14.66 20.45
CA MET A 138 -2.44 13.88 20.09
C MET A 138 -2.44 12.49 20.72
N LEU A 139 -1.30 11.80 20.73
CA LEU A 139 -1.16 10.48 21.33
C LEU A 139 -1.39 10.50 22.84
N VAL A 140 -0.78 11.45 23.56
CA VAL A 140 -0.99 11.60 25.01
C VAL A 140 -2.47 11.87 25.31
N THR A 141 -3.09 12.82 24.62
CA THR A 141 -4.52 13.13 24.80
C THR A 141 -5.42 11.95 24.45
N ALA A 142 -5.09 11.18 23.41
CA ALA A 142 -5.86 9.99 23.05
C ALA A 142 -5.73 8.87 24.10
N VAL A 143 -4.55 8.71 24.71
CA VAL A 143 -4.33 7.74 25.81
C VAL A 143 -5.10 8.16 27.05
N ASP A 144 -5.08 9.44 27.43
CA ASP A 144 -5.86 9.96 28.56
C ASP A 144 -7.37 9.77 28.34
N GLN A 145 -7.85 10.04 27.12
CA GLN A 145 -9.25 9.79 26.74
C GLN A 145 -9.59 8.31 26.75
N LEU A 146 -8.70 7.45 26.26
CA LEU A 146 -8.90 6.01 26.25
C LEU A 146 -9.01 5.45 27.68
N GLU A 147 -8.17 5.94 28.60
CA GLU A 147 -8.24 5.59 30.03
C GLU A 147 -9.58 6.03 30.63
N TYR A 148 -10.03 7.26 30.35
CA TYR A 148 -11.33 7.74 30.81
C TYR A 148 -12.49 6.91 30.26
N MET A 149 -12.55 6.65 28.95
CA MET A 149 -13.62 5.86 28.33
C MET A 149 -13.63 4.41 28.82
N THR A 150 -12.44 3.85 29.07
CA THR A 150 -12.30 2.51 29.70
C THR A 150 -12.87 2.51 31.13
N SER A 151 -12.64 3.57 31.91
CA SER A 151 -13.20 3.68 33.26
C SER A 151 -14.73 3.77 33.28
N GLN A 152 -15.32 4.38 32.25
CA GLN A 152 -16.78 4.53 32.09
C GLN A 152 -17.43 3.33 31.39
N ARG A 153 -16.65 2.31 30.97
CA ARG A 153 -17.11 1.16 30.17
C ARG A 153 -17.80 1.55 28.85
N LEU A 154 -17.40 2.67 28.25
CA LEU A 154 -17.93 3.14 26.97
C LEU A 154 -17.21 2.43 25.82
N TYR A 155 -17.60 1.16 25.56
CA TYR A 155 -16.78 0.29 24.74
C TYR A 155 -16.65 0.72 23.28
N LYS A 156 -17.69 1.32 22.72
CA LYS A 156 -17.69 1.80 21.33
C LYS A 156 -16.64 2.89 21.09
N GLU A 157 -16.53 3.83 22.02
CA GLU A 157 -15.60 4.96 21.93
C GLU A 157 -14.18 4.54 22.29
N ALA A 158 -14.03 3.63 23.26
CA ALA A 158 -12.73 3.04 23.57
C ALA A 158 -12.17 2.24 22.38
N ALA A 159 -12.99 1.55 21.60
CA ALA A 159 -12.55 0.83 20.40
C ALA A 159 -11.93 1.78 19.36
N SER A 160 -12.61 2.89 19.03
CA SER A 160 -12.13 3.85 18.03
C SER A 160 -10.87 4.59 18.51
N LEU A 161 -10.80 4.92 19.81
CA LEU A 161 -9.61 5.52 20.42
C LEU A 161 -8.43 4.55 20.41
N LEU A 162 -8.65 3.26 20.72
CA LEU A 162 -7.59 2.25 20.69
C LEU A 162 -7.02 2.07 19.28
N GLU A 163 -7.86 2.08 18.25
CA GLU A 163 -7.43 2.04 16.85
C GLU A 163 -6.62 3.29 16.46
N ALA A 164 -7.09 4.47 16.84
CA ALA A 164 -6.38 5.73 16.62
C ALA A 164 -5.00 5.75 17.32
N VAL A 165 -4.94 5.27 18.57
CA VAL A 165 -3.70 5.13 19.34
C VAL A 165 -2.73 4.16 18.66
N ASN A 166 -3.21 3.03 18.15
CA ASN A 166 -2.40 2.06 17.40
C ASN A 166 -1.82 2.69 16.13
N SER A 167 -2.65 3.39 15.36
CA SER A 167 -2.20 4.12 14.16
C SER A 167 -1.16 5.19 14.50
N LEU A 168 -1.35 5.95 15.59
CA LEU A 168 -0.36 6.93 16.04
C LEU A 168 0.97 6.28 16.44
N PHE A 169 0.96 5.11 17.09
CA PHE A 169 2.19 4.41 17.46
C PHE A 169 3.04 3.98 16.26
N THR A 170 2.45 3.67 15.10
CA THR A 170 3.22 3.34 13.87
C THR A 170 4.16 4.48 13.46
N HIS A 171 3.74 5.73 13.67
CA HIS A 171 4.54 6.91 13.37
C HIS A 171 5.68 7.13 14.38
N PHE A 172 5.66 6.42 15.51
CA PHE A 172 6.62 6.51 16.60
C PHE A 172 7.56 5.30 16.73
N GLU A 173 7.49 4.32 15.84
CA GLU A 173 8.38 3.14 15.83
C GLU A 173 9.87 3.52 15.76
N GLY A 174 10.20 4.59 15.04
CA GLY A 174 11.56 5.14 14.98
C GLY A 174 12.04 5.84 16.27
N PHE A 175 11.13 6.12 17.21
CA PHE A 175 11.41 6.85 18.45
C PHE A 175 11.44 5.95 19.70
N THR A 176 11.61 4.64 19.51
CA THR A 176 11.69 3.62 20.57
C THR A 176 12.71 3.87 21.68
N LYS A 177 13.72 4.71 21.43
CA LYS A 177 14.74 5.10 22.43
C LYS A 177 14.26 6.16 23.43
N VAL A 178 13.11 6.79 23.21
CA VAL A 178 12.57 7.83 24.08
C VAL A 178 11.77 7.20 25.21
N GLY A 179 12.28 7.30 26.44
CA GLY A 179 11.66 6.71 27.63
C GLY A 179 10.17 7.06 27.81
N LYS A 180 9.78 8.32 27.57
CA LYS A 180 8.38 8.74 27.66
C LYS A 180 7.43 7.99 26.71
N ILE A 181 7.90 7.62 25.52
CA ILE A 181 7.09 6.86 24.54
C ILE A 181 6.94 5.41 25.02
N LEU A 182 8.00 4.84 25.61
CA LEU A 182 7.93 3.51 26.22
C LEU A 182 6.97 3.49 27.41
N ASP A 183 6.96 4.53 28.23
CA ASP A 183 6.00 4.65 29.33
C ASP A 183 4.57 4.74 28.81
N LEU A 184 4.34 5.48 27.72
CA LEU A 184 3.03 5.55 27.07
C LEU A 184 2.60 4.22 26.43
N GLN A 185 3.54 3.45 25.87
CA GLN A 185 3.25 2.09 25.41
C GLN A 185 2.89 1.17 26.58
N ARG A 186 3.57 1.30 27.72
CA ARG A 186 3.26 0.53 28.93
C ARG A 186 1.87 0.87 29.47
N THR A 187 1.49 2.16 29.52
CA THR A 187 0.14 2.55 29.96
C THR A 187 -0.93 2.00 29.03
N VAL A 188 -0.73 2.08 27.71
CA VAL A 188 -1.67 1.50 26.74
C VAL A 188 -1.77 -0.02 26.87
N ASN A 189 -0.66 -0.73 27.09
CA ASN A 189 -0.69 -2.17 27.33
C ASN A 189 -1.41 -2.54 28.64
N ALA A 190 -1.28 -1.72 29.69
CA ALA A 190 -2.05 -1.89 30.93
C ALA A 190 -3.55 -1.70 30.67
N ILE A 191 -3.94 -0.63 29.97
CA ILE A 191 -5.33 -0.38 29.59
C ILE A 191 -5.89 -1.53 28.73
N ARG A 192 -5.11 -2.05 27.78
CA ARG A 192 -5.50 -3.23 26.98
C ARG A 192 -5.78 -4.46 27.86
N ALA A 193 -4.90 -4.74 28.82
CA ALA A 193 -5.07 -5.87 29.73
C ALA A 193 -6.30 -5.68 30.65
N ASP A 194 -6.58 -4.45 31.08
CA ASP A 194 -7.75 -4.15 31.90
C ASP A 194 -9.06 -4.21 31.09
N LEU A 195 -9.05 -3.74 29.83
CA LEU A 195 -10.16 -3.93 28.89
C LEU A 195 -10.43 -5.42 28.63
N GLU A 196 -9.39 -6.25 28.43
CA GLU A 196 -9.55 -7.69 28.28
C GLU A 196 -10.23 -8.29 29.52
N LYS A 197 -9.78 -7.95 30.73
CA LYS A 197 -10.42 -8.44 31.96
C LYS A 197 -11.87 -7.99 32.11
N GLN A 198 -12.17 -6.71 31.82
CA GLN A 198 -13.53 -6.18 31.92
C GLN A 198 -14.48 -6.88 30.95
N ILE A 199 -14.07 -7.02 29.69
CA ILE A 199 -14.88 -7.66 28.65
C ILE A 199 -15.14 -9.13 29.02
N PHE A 200 -14.10 -9.87 29.42
CA PHE A 200 -14.29 -11.27 29.83
C PHE A 200 -15.18 -11.39 31.06
N GLY A 201 -15.06 -10.47 32.03
CA GLY A 201 -15.97 -10.41 33.17
C GLY A 201 -17.42 -10.14 32.77
N ASP A 202 -17.67 -9.23 31.84
CA ASP A 202 -19.01 -8.90 31.37
C ASP A 202 -19.66 -10.08 30.62
N PHE A 203 -18.88 -10.80 29.81
CA PHE A 203 -19.34 -12.05 29.19
C PHE A 203 -19.61 -13.16 30.23
N GLN A 204 -18.85 -13.24 31.32
CA GLN A 204 -19.09 -14.20 32.40
C GLN A 204 -20.35 -13.88 33.23
N VAL A 205 -20.67 -12.59 33.42
CA VAL A 205 -21.89 -12.16 34.13
C VAL A 205 -23.15 -12.57 33.37
N VAL A 206 -23.14 -12.39 32.04
CA VAL A 206 -24.23 -12.89 31.17
C VAL A 206 -24.25 -14.41 31.14
N GLY A 207 -23.06 -15.02 31.13
CA GLY A 207 -22.89 -16.46 31.17
C GLY A 207 -23.47 -17.16 29.94
N PRO A 208 -23.92 -18.42 30.10
CA PRO A 208 -24.50 -19.20 29.03
C PRO A 208 -25.81 -18.60 28.55
N LEU A 209 -25.92 -18.32 27.25
CA LEU A 209 -27.06 -17.60 26.68
C LEU A 209 -28.36 -18.38 26.82
N ALA A 210 -28.29 -19.69 26.97
CA ALA A 210 -29.44 -20.56 27.21
C ALA A 210 -30.08 -20.37 28.60
N THR A 211 -29.34 -19.87 29.59
CA THR A 211 -29.84 -19.60 30.96
C THR A 211 -30.18 -18.14 31.21
N LEU A 212 -30.09 -17.28 30.19
CA LEU A 212 -30.17 -15.84 30.35
C LEU A 212 -31.53 -15.37 30.91
N ASP A 213 -32.60 -16.11 30.65
CA ASP A 213 -33.95 -15.83 31.15
C ASP A 213 -34.07 -15.92 32.69
N SER A 214 -33.11 -16.56 33.36
CA SER A 214 -33.03 -16.56 34.82
C SER A 214 -32.36 -15.31 35.41
N ILE A 215 -31.65 -14.55 34.58
CA ILE A 215 -30.83 -13.39 34.98
C ILE A 215 -31.54 -12.09 34.64
N ALA A 216 -32.01 -11.95 33.39
CA ALA A 216 -32.77 -10.80 32.95
C ALA A 216 -34.28 -11.08 33.10
N LYS A 217 -34.96 -10.25 33.91
CA LYS A 217 -36.41 -10.39 34.15
C LYS A 217 -37.25 -9.64 33.12
N ASP A 218 -36.66 -8.62 32.48
CA ASP A 218 -37.31 -7.75 31.51
C ASP A 218 -36.57 -7.77 30.15
N ASP A 219 -37.33 -7.77 29.05
CA ASP A 219 -36.78 -7.78 27.68
C ASP A 219 -35.90 -6.56 27.38
N ASP A 220 -36.24 -5.40 27.94
CA ASP A 220 -35.47 -4.15 27.78
C ASP A 220 -34.08 -4.23 28.44
N GLU A 221 -33.96 -4.96 29.54
CA GLU A 221 -32.68 -5.17 30.23
C GLU A 221 -31.78 -6.10 29.41
N MET A 222 -32.36 -7.18 28.86
CA MET A 222 -31.67 -8.10 27.95
C MET A 222 -31.17 -7.37 26.69
N GLN A 223 -31.99 -6.50 26.08
CA GLN A 223 -31.60 -5.73 24.90
C GLN A 223 -30.39 -4.81 25.19
N ARG A 224 -30.35 -4.18 26.37
CA ARG A 224 -29.23 -3.33 26.80
C ARG A 224 -27.95 -4.12 27.05
N MET A 225 -28.07 -5.30 27.66
CA MET A 225 -26.93 -6.21 27.84
C MET A 225 -26.36 -6.65 26.49
N PHE A 226 -27.21 -7.03 25.53
CA PHE A 226 -26.77 -7.40 24.18
C PHE A 226 -26.11 -6.24 23.44
N ALA A 227 -26.67 -5.04 23.54
CA ALA A 227 -26.05 -3.85 22.95
C ALA A 227 -24.65 -3.59 23.56
N ASN A 228 -24.48 -3.77 24.87
CA ASN A 228 -23.19 -3.62 25.54
C ASN A 228 -22.18 -4.71 25.15
N LEU A 229 -22.62 -5.97 25.02
CA LEU A 229 -21.75 -7.06 24.55
C LEU A 229 -21.38 -6.90 23.07
N ALA A 230 -22.29 -6.38 22.25
CA ALA A 230 -22.02 -6.08 20.85
C ALA A 230 -20.98 -4.96 20.70
N THR A 231 -21.04 -3.91 21.52
CA THR A 231 -19.99 -2.88 21.55
C THR A 231 -18.67 -3.41 22.13
N ALA A 232 -18.71 -4.33 23.09
CA ALA A 232 -17.51 -5.02 23.59
C ALA A 232 -16.82 -5.84 22.49
N CYS A 233 -17.58 -6.47 21.57
CA CYS A 233 -17.01 -7.19 20.42
C CYS A 233 -16.18 -6.27 19.50
N LEU A 234 -16.53 -4.98 19.39
CA LEU A 234 -15.75 -4.01 18.61
C LEU A 234 -14.37 -3.75 19.21
N ILE A 235 -14.26 -3.71 20.54
CA ILE A 235 -12.96 -3.60 21.20
C ILE A 235 -12.15 -4.87 21.00
N VAL A 236 -12.78 -6.04 21.07
CA VAL A 236 -12.08 -7.32 20.89
C VAL A 236 -11.46 -7.39 19.49
N SER A 237 -12.13 -6.87 18.46
CA SER A 237 -11.52 -6.70 17.14
C SER A 237 -10.34 -5.72 17.13
N ALA A 238 -10.39 -4.63 17.90
CA ALA A 238 -9.31 -3.65 18.00
C ALA A 238 -8.11 -4.12 18.85
N LEU A 239 -8.33 -5.02 19.82
CA LEU A 239 -7.29 -5.63 20.66
C LEU A 239 -6.43 -6.64 19.90
N GLY A 240 -7.03 -7.35 18.94
CA GLY A 240 -6.35 -8.25 18.02
C GLY A 240 -6.93 -9.67 17.98
N ASN A 241 -6.43 -10.47 17.04
CA ASN A 241 -6.95 -11.82 16.77
C ASN A 241 -6.75 -12.81 17.94
N ASP A 242 -5.69 -12.66 18.74
CA ASP A 242 -5.42 -13.56 19.86
C ASP A 242 -6.47 -13.43 20.97
N THR A 243 -6.83 -12.20 21.35
CA THR A 243 -7.90 -11.94 22.32
C THR A 243 -9.24 -12.45 21.80
N ARG A 244 -9.52 -12.27 20.51
CA ARG A 244 -10.70 -12.86 19.86
C ARG A 244 -10.73 -14.38 19.95
N LYS A 245 -9.62 -15.07 19.62
CA LYS A 245 -9.52 -16.53 19.72
C LYS A 245 -9.78 -17.02 21.14
N LYS A 246 -9.19 -16.36 22.15
CA LYS A 246 -9.43 -16.65 23.57
C LYS A 246 -10.91 -16.46 23.94
N LEU A 247 -11.51 -15.33 23.57
CA LEU A 247 -12.92 -15.04 23.89
C LEU A 247 -13.86 -16.08 23.27
N VAL A 248 -13.68 -16.37 21.98
CA VAL A 248 -14.45 -17.40 21.26
C VAL A 248 -14.33 -18.74 21.96
N HIS A 249 -13.12 -19.16 22.33
CA HIS A 249 -12.89 -20.42 23.02
C HIS A 249 -13.61 -20.47 24.37
N THR A 250 -13.41 -19.47 25.24
CA THR A 250 -14.08 -19.38 26.54
C THR A 250 -15.59 -19.39 26.38
N TRP A 251 -16.12 -18.61 25.45
CA TRP A 251 -17.55 -18.57 25.16
C TRP A 251 -18.07 -19.94 24.71
N CYS A 252 -17.40 -20.63 23.78
CA CYS A 252 -17.81 -21.97 23.34
C CYS A 252 -17.77 -23.00 24.49
N VAL A 253 -16.79 -22.90 25.38
CA VAL A 253 -16.72 -23.74 26.59
C VAL A 253 -17.93 -23.50 27.48
N ASP A 254 -18.25 -22.23 27.76
CA ASP A 254 -19.35 -21.83 28.65
C ASP A 254 -20.71 -22.23 28.08
N GLN A 255 -20.94 -22.03 26.77
CA GLN A 255 -22.20 -22.43 26.13
C GLN A 255 -22.41 -23.95 26.18
N LEU A 256 -21.35 -24.75 25.97
CA LEU A 256 -21.44 -26.21 26.03
C LEU A 256 -21.43 -26.76 27.46
N ALA A 257 -21.00 -25.96 28.45
CA ALA A 257 -21.02 -26.35 29.86
C ALA A 257 -22.46 -26.40 30.40
N VAL A 258 -23.37 -25.61 29.82
CA VAL A 258 -24.79 -25.63 30.19
C VAL A 258 -25.54 -26.74 29.47
N ARG A 259 -25.66 -27.87 30.16
CA ARG A 259 -26.82 -28.74 29.94
C ARG A 259 -28.00 -28.10 30.67
N LEU A 260 -28.73 -27.25 29.94
CA LEU A 260 -29.95 -26.66 30.45
C LEU A 260 -30.93 -27.76 30.87
N SER A 261 -31.49 -27.55 32.06
CA SER A 261 -32.63 -28.16 32.73
C SER A 261 -33.92 -28.31 31.90
N ILE A 262 -33.89 -28.14 30.57
CA ILE A 262 -35.08 -28.09 29.71
C ILE A 262 -35.73 -29.46 29.45
N LEU A 263 -35.07 -30.58 29.72
CA LEU A 263 -35.66 -31.92 29.49
C LEU A 263 -36.12 -32.68 30.74
N THR A 264 -36.08 -32.09 31.93
CA THR A 264 -36.56 -32.79 33.14
C THR A 264 -37.37 -31.88 34.05
N THR A 265 -38.63 -31.65 33.69
CA THR A 265 -39.70 -31.45 34.68
C THR A 265 -39.99 -32.73 35.50
N PHE A 266 -39.22 -33.82 35.32
CA PHE A 266 -39.47 -35.11 35.96
C PHE A 266 -38.30 -35.75 36.74
N ASP A 267 -37.14 -35.09 36.87
CA ASP A 267 -36.12 -35.59 37.83
C ASP A 267 -35.33 -34.44 38.43
N MET A 268 -35.49 -34.27 39.75
CA MET A 268 -35.00 -33.15 40.55
C MET A 268 -33.59 -33.40 41.14
N THR A 269 -32.80 -34.35 40.62
CA THR A 269 -31.61 -34.82 41.36
C THR A 269 -30.30 -34.98 40.58
N LEU A 270 -30.10 -34.37 39.42
CA LEU A 270 -28.77 -34.39 38.76
C LEU A 270 -28.38 -33.06 38.11
N ASP A 271 -27.81 -32.18 38.92
CA ASP A 271 -27.01 -31.04 38.48
C ASP A 271 -25.58 -31.55 38.18
N GLN A 272 -25.34 -32.07 36.98
CA GLN A 272 -24.02 -32.58 36.57
C GLN A 272 -23.53 -31.98 35.24
N PRO A 273 -22.26 -31.55 35.18
CA PRO A 273 -21.67 -30.95 33.97
C PRO A 273 -21.61 -31.94 32.80
N TYR A 274 -21.65 -31.40 31.57
CA TYR A 274 -21.53 -32.12 30.27
C TYR A 274 -20.49 -33.27 30.30
N GLU A 275 -19.36 -33.03 30.97
CA GLU A 275 -18.23 -33.96 31.08
C GLU A 275 -18.53 -35.21 31.94
N LYS A 276 -19.41 -35.12 32.95
CA LYS A 276 -19.72 -36.26 33.83
C LYS A 276 -20.71 -37.25 33.20
N GLN A 277 -21.66 -36.78 32.40
CA GLN A 277 -22.64 -37.67 31.75
C GLN A 277 -22.11 -38.30 30.46
N PHE A 278 -21.28 -37.57 29.71
CA PHE A 278 -20.78 -38.00 28.40
C PHE A 278 -19.30 -38.40 28.36
N GLY A 279 -18.55 -38.11 29.43
CA GLY A 279 -17.14 -38.47 29.56
C GLY A 279 -16.85 -39.62 30.52
N GLY A 280 -17.86 -40.14 31.26
CA GLY A 280 -17.60 -40.94 32.46
C GLY A 280 -18.23 -42.34 32.59
N SER A 281 -19.16 -42.79 31.74
CA SER A 281 -19.80 -44.10 31.91
C SER A 281 -19.75 -44.97 30.65
N ALA A 282 -19.20 -46.18 30.81
CA ALA A 282 -19.04 -47.17 29.75
C ALA A 282 -20.36 -47.65 29.11
N ALA A 283 -21.52 -47.34 29.71
CA ALA A 283 -22.85 -47.75 29.22
C ALA A 283 -23.57 -46.68 28.36
N SER A 284 -23.00 -45.50 28.13
CA SER A 284 -23.71 -44.31 27.61
C SER A 284 -23.11 -43.66 26.34
N SER A 285 -22.24 -44.33 25.58
CA SER A 285 -21.41 -43.61 24.60
C SER A 285 -21.93 -43.61 23.15
N LEU A 286 -22.25 -44.78 22.58
CA LEU A 286 -22.68 -44.90 21.17
C LEU A 286 -24.20 -44.77 20.98
N ALA A 287 -24.98 -45.23 21.96
CA ALA A 287 -26.45 -45.14 21.92
C ALA A 287 -26.95 -43.71 22.12
N ASP A 288 -26.26 -42.91 22.93
CA ASP A 288 -26.66 -41.54 23.29
C ASP A 288 -26.20 -40.48 22.27
N MET A 289 -25.61 -40.90 21.14
CA MET A 289 -25.21 -40.00 20.05
C MET A 289 -26.39 -39.21 19.48
N ASP A 290 -27.56 -39.84 19.36
CA ASP A 290 -28.78 -39.15 18.91
C ASP A 290 -29.21 -38.10 19.92
N ALA A 291 -29.21 -38.45 21.21
CA ALA A 291 -29.57 -37.53 22.28
C ALA A 291 -28.59 -36.35 22.35
N ARG A 292 -27.29 -36.60 22.14
CA ARG A 292 -26.26 -35.56 22.11
C ARG A 292 -26.43 -34.60 20.93
N PHE A 293 -26.69 -35.12 19.72
CA PHE A 293 -26.92 -34.28 18.53
C PHE A 293 -28.24 -33.52 18.61
N ALA A 294 -29.31 -34.16 19.07
CA ALA A 294 -30.61 -33.50 19.28
C ALA A 294 -30.49 -32.37 20.31
N TRP A 295 -29.81 -32.62 21.43
CA TRP A 295 -29.52 -31.59 22.43
C TRP A 295 -28.74 -30.42 21.84
N PHE A 296 -27.70 -30.69 21.03
CA PHE A 296 -26.91 -29.63 20.40
C PHE A 296 -27.77 -28.77 19.46
N PHE A 297 -28.61 -29.38 18.62
CA PHE A 297 -29.50 -28.61 17.73
C PHE A 297 -30.53 -27.79 18.50
N GLN A 298 -31.06 -28.32 19.60
CA GLN A 298 -31.95 -27.56 20.50
C GLN A 298 -31.21 -26.37 21.12
N LEU A 299 -30.01 -26.59 21.65
CA LEU A 299 -29.17 -25.52 22.20
C LEU A 299 -28.91 -24.42 21.16
N VAL A 300 -28.43 -24.81 19.98
CA VAL A 300 -28.16 -23.89 18.87
C VAL A 300 -29.41 -23.09 18.50
N SER A 301 -30.56 -23.76 18.34
CA SER A 301 -31.82 -23.08 17.99
C SER A 301 -32.26 -22.07 19.06
N THR A 302 -32.01 -22.34 20.34
CA THR A 302 -32.34 -21.43 21.45
C THR A 302 -31.43 -20.21 21.49
N ILE A 303 -30.13 -20.38 21.20
CA ILE A 303 -29.15 -19.30 21.32
C ILE A 303 -28.91 -18.55 20.01
N GLU A 304 -29.36 -19.03 18.85
CA GLU A 304 -29.08 -18.46 17.52
C GLU A 304 -29.48 -16.99 17.42
N GLY A 305 -30.72 -16.64 17.77
CA GLY A 305 -31.17 -15.25 17.75
C GLY A 305 -30.43 -14.33 18.73
N ARG A 306 -30.05 -14.85 19.90
CA ARG A 306 -29.25 -14.11 20.90
C ARG A 306 -27.82 -13.90 20.44
N MET A 307 -27.24 -14.91 19.79
CA MET A 307 -25.90 -14.88 19.21
C MET A 307 -25.81 -13.87 18.06
N GLU A 308 -26.81 -13.81 17.19
CA GLU A 308 -26.89 -12.83 16.09
C GLU A 308 -27.01 -11.38 16.60
N ALA A 309 -27.64 -11.18 17.77
CA ALA A 309 -27.75 -9.85 18.39
C ALA A 309 -26.45 -9.34 19.02
N ILE A 310 -25.57 -10.25 19.47
CA ILE A 310 -24.33 -9.92 20.19
C ILE A 310 -23.12 -9.88 19.23
N PHE A 311 -22.97 -10.89 18.38
CA PHE A 311 -21.74 -11.10 17.63
C PHE A 311 -21.84 -10.63 16.18
N PRO A 312 -20.76 -10.04 15.62
CA PRO A 312 -20.71 -9.72 14.21
C PRO A 312 -20.84 -10.96 13.32
N THR A 313 -21.56 -10.83 12.19
CA THR A 313 -21.82 -11.94 11.25
C THR A 313 -20.55 -12.58 10.69
N HIS A 314 -19.50 -11.80 10.47
CA HIS A 314 -18.21 -12.29 9.95
C HIS A 314 -17.47 -13.23 10.92
N TRP A 315 -17.75 -13.19 12.23
CA TRP A 315 -17.11 -14.10 13.19
C TRP A 315 -17.53 -15.55 13.02
N GLN A 316 -18.67 -15.80 12.35
CA GLN A 316 -19.24 -17.14 12.11
C GLN A 316 -19.33 -17.98 13.39
N MET A 317 -19.85 -17.38 14.48
CA MET A 317 -19.88 -18.01 15.81
C MET A 317 -20.63 -19.35 15.82
N GLY A 318 -21.70 -19.49 15.05
CA GLY A 318 -22.41 -20.77 14.90
C GLY A 318 -21.53 -21.88 14.33
N ARG A 319 -20.72 -21.58 13.30
CA ARG A 319 -19.77 -22.53 12.71
C ARG A 319 -18.65 -22.90 13.69
N ARG A 320 -18.14 -21.92 14.44
CA ARG A 320 -17.10 -22.13 15.47
C ARG A 320 -17.61 -22.99 16.62
N LEU A 321 -18.86 -22.78 17.05
CA LEU A 321 -19.50 -23.61 18.06
C LEU A 321 -19.66 -25.06 17.58
N CYS A 322 -20.06 -25.26 16.32
CA CYS A 322 -20.14 -26.60 15.71
C CYS A 322 -18.78 -27.28 15.68
N LEU A 323 -17.72 -26.58 15.25
CA LEU A 323 -16.35 -27.11 15.25
C LEU A 323 -15.93 -27.55 16.67
N PHE A 324 -16.16 -26.69 17.65
CA PHE A 324 -15.80 -26.96 19.04
C PHE A 324 -16.57 -28.14 19.64
N PHE A 325 -17.88 -28.23 19.36
CA PHE A 325 -18.70 -29.37 19.75
C PHE A 325 -18.25 -30.69 19.09
N CYS A 326 -17.91 -30.65 17.80
CA CYS A 326 -17.44 -31.82 17.08
C CYS A 326 -16.09 -32.30 17.62
N ASP A 327 -15.18 -31.39 17.98
CA ASP A 327 -13.86 -31.75 18.52
C ASP A 327 -13.96 -32.39 19.92
N ARG A 328 -14.82 -31.85 20.79
CA ARG A 328 -15.16 -32.49 22.07
C ARG A 328 -15.78 -33.87 21.87
N THR A 329 -16.75 -33.97 20.96
CA THR A 329 -17.42 -35.24 20.65
C THR A 329 -16.46 -36.28 20.09
N ARG A 330 -15.54 -35.87 19.19
CA ARG A 330 -14.44 -36.70 18.71
C ARG A 330 -13.58 -37.23 19.85
N THR A 331 -13.17 -36.36 20.78
CA THR A 331 -12.30 -36.75 21.90
C THR A 331 -12.99 -37.79 22.78
N HIS A 332 -14.29 -37.61 23.06
CA HIS A 332 -15.10 -38.59 23.80
C HIS A 332 -15.23 -39.91 23.04
N LEU A 333 -15.47 -39.86 21.72
CA LEU A 333 -15.57 -41.05 20.87
C LEU A 333 -14.26 -41.84 20.82
N LEU A 334 -13.12 -41.16 20.62
CA LEU A 334 -11.80 -41.80 20.62
C LEU A 334 -11.46 -42.40 21.98
N GLY A 335 -11.75 -41.70 23.08
CA GLY A 335 -11.55 -42.22 24.43
C GLY A 335 -12.39 -43.47 24.70
N HIS A 336 -13.65 -43.49 24.25
CA HIS A 336 -14.53 -44.64 24.41
C HIS A 336 -14.13 -45.82 23.52
N LEU A 337 -13.97 -45.59 22.21
CA LEU A 337 -13.63 -46.64 21.25
C LEU A 337 -12.23 -47.21 21.50
N GLY A 338 -11.30 -46.39 22.02
CA GLY A 338 -9.96 -46.84 22.42
C GLY A 338 -9.92 -47.64 23.73
N ALA A 339 -10.95 -47.52 24.58
CA ALA A 339 -11.05 -48.27 25.85
C ALA A 339 -11.66 -49.67 25.68
N VAL A 340 -12.38 -49.91 24.58
CA VAL A 340 -13.00 -51.20 24.26
C VAL A 340 -12.03 -52.04 23.43
N ALA A 341 -11.82 -53.30 23.79
CA ALA A 341 -10.99 -54.21 23.00
C ALA A 341 -11.63 -54.46 21.62
N SER A 342 -10.80 -54.62 20.58
CA SER A 342 -11.27 -54.80 19.20
C SER A 342 -12.22 -56.00 19.00
N ASP A 343 -12.15 -57.01 19.87
CA ASP A 343 -12.98 -58.22 19.81
C ASP A 343 -14.33 -58.07 20.55
N GLU A 344 -14.49 -57.05 21.40
CA GLU A 344 -15.72 -56.77 22.17
C GLU A 344 -16.59 -55.67 21.55
N LEU A 345 -16.16 -55.14 20.40
CA LEU A 345 -16.84 -54.03 19.74
C LEU A 345 -18.10 -54.51 19.02
N ASP A 346 -19.28 -54.01 19.45
CA ASP A 346 -20.52 -54.22 18.70
C ASP A 346 -20.50 -53.41 17.41
N VAL A 347 -20.14 -54.11 16.34
CA VAL A 347 -20.03 -53.58 14.99
C VAL A 347 -21.36 -52.98 14.48
N THR A 348 -22.51 -53.49 14.93
CA THR A 348 -23.80 -52.94 14.52
C THR A 348 -24.09 -51.58 15.18
N SER A 349 -23.72 -51.41 16.44
CA SER A 349 -23.79 -50.13 17.14
C SER A 349 -22.77 -49.12 16.59
N LEU A 350 -21.58 -49.58 16.21
CA LEU A 350 -20.56 -48.75 15.55
C LEU A 350 -21.07 -48.18 14.21
N LEU A 351 -21.63 -49.03 13.35
CA LEU A 351 -22.17 -48.61 12.05
C LEU A 351 -23.35 -47.65 12.20
N LYS A 352 -24.24 -47.90 13.16
CA LYS A 352 -25.36 -46.98 13.48
C LYS A 352 -24.83 -45.61 13.94
N ALA A 353 -23.82 -45.58 14.81
CA ALA A 353 -23.24 -44.33 15.28
C ALA A 353 -22.48 -43.58 14.16
N LEU A 354 -21.77 -44.29 13.29
CA LEU A 354 -21.14 -43.71 12.11
C LEU A 354 -22.18 -43.10 11.17
N GLN A 355 -23.28 -43.81 10.89
CA GLN A 355 -24.38 -43.30 10.07
C GLN A 355 -24.96 -42.01 10.66
N LYS A 356 -25.17 -41.96 11.97
CA LYS A 356 -25.66 -40.78 12.69
C LYS A 356 -24.67 -39.61 12.63
N ALA A 357 -23.38 -39.87 12.82
CA ALA A 357 -22.33 -38.87 12.70
C ALA A 357 -22.28 -38.27 11.28
N LEU A 358 -22.43 -39.09 10.25
CA LEU A 358 -22.50 -38.63 8.85
C LEU A 358 -23.74 -37.77 8.56
N LEU A 359 -24.91 -38.16 9.09
CA LEU A 359 -26.13 -37.36 8.97
C LEU A 359 -25.99 -36.01 9.67
N PHE A 360 -25.42 -35.99 10.87
CA PHE A 360 -25.12 -34.78 11.62
C PHE A 360 -24.15 -33.86 10.86
N GLU A 361 -23.03 -34.40 10.35
CA GLU A 361 -22.07 -33.65 9.53
C GLU A 361 -22.74 -33.01 8.31
N ARG A 362 -23.59 -33.76 7.60
CA ARG A 362 -24.31 -33.23 6.44
C ARG A 362 -25.20 -32.04 6.80
N GLU A 363 -25.89 -32.12 7.93
CA GLU A 363 -26.80 -31.07 8.41
C GLU A 363 -26.04 -29.78 8.77
N ILE A 364 -24.97 -29.89 9.56
CA ILE A 364 -24.16 -28.72 9.95
C ILE A 364 -23.43 -28.09 8.77
N ILE A 365 -22.95 -28.90 7.82
CA ILE A 365 -22.29 -28.43 6.61
C ILE A 365 -23.30 -27.68 5.72
N THR A 366 -24.51 -28.23 5.56
CA THR A 366 -25.59 -27.57 4.81
C THR A 366 -25.96 -26.23 5.45
N ARG A 367 -26.02 -26.18 6.78
CA ARG A 367 -26.40 -24.98 7.54
C ARG A 367 -25.34 -23.88 7.55
N TYR A 368 -24.05 -24.22 7.66
CA TYR A 368 -22.98 -23.23 7.92
C TYR A 368 -21.93 -23.10 6.81
N GLU A 369 -21.78 -24.08 5.93
CA GLU A 369 -20.83 -24.03 4.81
C GLU A 369 -21.55 -23.91 3.46
N GLY A 370 -22.88 -24.11 3.41
CA GLY A 370 -23.69 -24.08 2.19
C GLY A 370 -23.31 -25.14 1.15
N HIS A 371 -22.38 -26.03 1.52
CA HIS A 371 -21.62 -26.87 0.62
C HIS A 371 -21.51 -28.27 1.23
N GLY A 372 -22.56 -29.09 1.09
CA GLY A 372 -22.52 -30.51 1.45
C GLY A 372 -21.22 -31.16 0.94
N PRO A 373 -20.56 -32.03 1.73
CA PRO A 373 -19.21 -32.47 1.45
C PRO A 373 -19.13 -33.07 0.04
N ASP A 374 -18.17 -32.57 -0.73
CA ASP A 374 -17.71 -33.15 -1.98
C ASP A 374 -17.02 -34.47 -1.67
N ASP A 375 -17.82 -35.51 -1.41
CA ASP A 375 -17.34 -36.87 -1.52
C ASP A 375 -18.08 -37.50 -2.69
N GLY A 376 -17.38 -38.24 -3.53
CA GLY A 376 -17.96 -39.00 -4.65
C GLY A 376 -18.90 -40.14 -4.20
N ARG A 377 -19.53 -40.00 -3.03
CA ARG A 377 -20.48 -40.93 -2.44
C ARG A 377 -21.88 -40.55 -2.92
N SER A 378 -22.36 -41.32 -3.89
CA SER A 378 -23.75 -41.73 -4.07
C SER A 378 -24.77 -41.00 -3.17
N GLU A 379 -25.46 -40.00 -3.71
CA GLU A 379 -26.47 -39.23 -2.97
C GLU A 379 -27.58 -40.17 -2.46
N LEU A 380 -27.96 -40.08 -1.19
CA LEU A 380 -29.05 -40.91 -0.65
C LEU A 380 -30.39 -40.16 -0.70
N ASN A 381 -31.48 -40.83 -1.08
CA ASN A 381 -32.84 -40.29 -0.98
C ASN A 381 -33.32 -40.21 0.48
N ASP A 382 -34.49 -39.64 0.73
CA ASP A 382 -35.09 -39.50 2.08
C ASP A 382 -35.33 -40.83 2.82
N LYS A 383 -35.13 -41.96 2.13
CA LYS A 383 -35.21 -43.33 2.67
C LYS A 383 -33.84 -44.00 2.81
N GLY A 384 -32.75 -43.27 2.60
CA GLY A 384 -31.38 -43.77 2.75
C GLY A 384 -30.88 -44.65 1.59
N GLN A 385 -31.47 -44.55 0.40
CA GLN A 385 -31.06 -45.32 -0.79
C GLN A 385 -30.27 -44.47 -1.79
N VAL A 386 -29.25 -45.05 -2.41
CA VAL A 386 -28.41 -44.40 -3.43
C VAL A 386 -29.24 -43.97 -4.65
N ILE A 387 -29.17 -42.70 -4.98
CA ILE A 387 -29.71 -42.07 -6.18
C ILE A 387 -28.76 -42.38 -7.34
N ASP A 388 -29.29 -43.03 -8.38
CA ASP A 388 -28.55 -43.29 -9.61
C ASP A 388 -28.16 -41.96 -10.28
N PRO A 389 -26.85 -41.68 -10.51
CA PRO A 389 -26.38 -40.47 -11.16
C PRO A 389 -26.88 -40.29 -12.61
N ALA A 390 -27.36 -41.34 -13.26
CA ALA A 390 -27.99 -41.27 -14.59
C ALA A 390 -29.51 -41.01 -14.54
N SER A 391 -30.13 -41.03 -13.37
CA SER A 391 -31.56 -40.72 -13.20
C SER A 391 -31.84 -39.23 -13.44
N ALA A 392 -33.04 -38.92 -13.93
CA ALA A 392 -33.50 -37.55 -14.15
C ALA A 392 -33.41 -36.68 -12.89
N GLU A 393 -33.58 -37.28 -11.70
CA GLU A 393 -33.44 -36.60 -10.42
C GLU A 393 -31.97 -36.26 -10.10
N GLY A 394 -31.05 -37.17 -10.38
CA GLY A 394 -29.60 -36.96 -10.21
C GLY A 394 -29.05 -35.90 -11.18
N ILE A 395 -29.48 -35.93 -12.44
CA ILE A 395 -29.06 -34.95 -13.47
C ILE A 395 -29.55 -33.54 -13.11
N LYS A 396 -30.81 -33.40 -12.68
CA LYS A 396 -31.38 -32.10 -12.28
C LYS A 396 -30.65 -31.49 -11.08
N ARG A 397 -30.33 -32.31 -10.07
CA ARG A 397 -29.58 -31.87 -8.87
C ARG A 397 -28.15 -31.46 -9.22
N ARG A 398 -27.48 -32.19 -10.13
CA ARG A 398 -26.14 -31.86 -10.64
C ARG A 398 -26.09 -30.49 -11.34
N LEU A 399 -27.06 -30.20 -12.22
CA LEU A 399 -27.11 -28.91 -12.91
C LEU A 399 -27.41 -27.74 -11.95
N LEU A 400 -28.31 -27.96 -10.98
CA LEU A 400 -28.58 -26.97 -9.93
C LEU A 400 -27.34 -26.70 -9.06
N ARG A 401 -26.54 -27.73 -8.77
CA ARG A 401 -25.26 -27.62 -8.05
C ARG A 401 -24.26 -26.79 -8.85
N GLN A 402 -24.10 -27.07 -10.14
CA GLN A 402 -23.17 -26.34 -11.01
C GLN A 402 -23.53 -24.85 -11.10
N LYS A 403 -24.82 -24.53 -11.14
CA LYS A 403 -25.30 -23.14 -11.12
C LYS A 403 -24.99 -22.44 -9.79
N ARG A 404 -25.28 -23.06 -8.64
CA ARG A 404 -24.98 -22.50 -7.31
C ARG A 404 -23.49 -22.31 -7.06
N LEU A 405 -22.66 -23.24 -7.55
CA LEU A 405 -21.20 -23.13 -7.46
C LEU A 405 -20.67 -21.93 -8.25
N ALA A 406 -21.20 -21.68 -9.46
CA ALA A 406 -20.84 -20.52 -10.26
C ALA A 406 -21.27 -19.22 -9.58
N GLU A 407 -22.47 -19.18 -8.99
CA GLU A 407 -22.98 -18.02 -8.24
C GLU A 407 -22.13 -17.73 -6.99
N HIS A 408 -21.81 -18.74 -6.18
CA HIS A 408 -21.00 -18.56 -4.97
C HIS A 408 -19.55 -18.15 -5.29
N LYS A 409 -18.97 -18.70 -6.36
CA LYS A 409 -17.64 -18.30 -6.83
C LYS A 409 -17.63 -16.84 -7.32
N ALA A 410 -18.66 -16.42 -8.05
CA ALA A 410 -18.80 -15.03 -8.47
C ALA A 410 -18.91 -14.06 -7.27
N ILE A 411 -19.68 -14.42 -6.24
CA ILE A 411 -19.80 -13.63 -5.01
C ILE A 411 -18.47 -13.55 -4.26
N ALA A 412 -17.73 -14.66 -4.16
CA ALA A 412 -16.42 -14.68 -3.51
C ALA A 412 -15.39 -13.81 -4.26
N ASP A 413 -15.38 -13.87 -5.59
CA ASP A 413 -14.52 -13.05 -6.44
C ASP A 413 -14.88 -11.56 -6.31
N GLU A 414 -16.17 -11.21 -6.20
CA GLU A 414 -16.64 -9.84 -6.00
C GLU A 414 -16.29 -9.29 -4.61
N LEU A 415 -16.45 -10.10 -3.55
CA LEU A 415 -16.01 -9.78 -2.19
C LEU A 415 -14.49 -9.60 -2.12
N SER A 416 -13.72 -10.39 -2.86
CA SER A 416 -12.25 -10.24 -2.93
C SER A 416 -11.83 -8.92 -3.58
N LYS A 417 -12.51 -8.52 -4.66
CA LYS A 417 -12.28 -7.23 -5.33
C LYS A 417 -12.66 -6.05 -4.44
N LYS A 418 -13.76 -6.17 -3.69
CA LYS A 418 -14.20 -5.14 -2.74
C LYS A 418 -13.19 -4.95 -1.59
N ARG A 419 -12.64 -6.04 -1.04
CA ARG A 419 -11.56 -5.97 -0.04
C ARG A 419 -10.28 -5.31 -0.57
N MET A 420 -9.92 -5.55 -1.84
CA MET A 420 -8.76 -4.88 -2.46
C MET A 420 -8.98 -3.37 -2.58
N MET A 421 -10.18 -2.95 -2.97
CA MET A 421 -10.56 -1.54 -3.10
C MET A 421 -10.66 -0.82 -1.73
N GLU A 422 -11.13 -1.52 -0.68
CA GLU A 422 -11.18 -1.00 0.69
C GLU A 422 -9.79 -0.92 1.35
N GLY A 423 -8.87 -1.84 0.98
CA GLY A 423 -7.47 -1.79 1.39
C GLY A 423 -6.71 -0.56 0.85
N GLU A 424 -7.06 -0.08 -0.35
CA GLU A 424 -6.52 1.17 -0.91
C GLU A 424 -6.99 2.42 -0.15
N MET A 425 -8.10 2.34 0.60
CA MET A 425 -8.58 3.40 1.51
C MET A 425 -8.02 3.33 2.93
N GLY A 426 -7.08 2.41 3.22
CA GLY A 426 -6.40 2.34 4.51
C GLY A 426 -7.18 1.66 5.64
N VAL A 427 -8.26 0.92 5.35
CA VAL A 427 -8.93 0.06 6.33
C VAL A 427 -8.19 -1.27 6.39
N VAL A 428 -7.34 -1.46 7.40
CA VAL A 428 -6.61 -2.71 7.63
C VAL A 428 -7.54 -3.71 8.30
N HIS A 429 -8.22 -4.55 7.51
CA HIS A 429 -8.80 -5.79 8.02
C HIS A 429 -7.72 -6.88 8.01
N GLU A 430 -7.20 -7.27 9.18
CA GLU A 430 -6.35 -8.46 9.28
C GLU A 430 -7.09 -9.69 8.70
N PRO A 431 -6.46 -10.47 7.82
CA PRO A 431 -7.11 -11.59 7.16
C PRO A 431 -7.53 -12.63 8.20
N GLU A 432 -8.83 -12.96 8.24
CA GLU A 432 -9.34 -14.01 9.11
C GLU A 432 -8.77 -15.37 8.69
N ASP A 433 -8.22 -16.10 9.67
CA ASP A 433 -7.76 -17.48 9.44
C ASP A 433 -8.91 -18.32 8.87
N PRO A 434 -8.71 -19.01 7.73
CA PRO A 434 -9.75 -19.83 7.14
C PRO A 434 -10.16 -20.92 8.13
N LEU A 435 -11.43 -20.93 8.51
CA LEU A 435 -11.99 -21.95 9.39
C LEU A 435 -11.94 -23.32 8.70
N PRO A 436 -11.51 -24.38 9.42
CA PRO A 436 -11.46 -25.73 8.88
C PRO A 436 -12.86 -26.21 8.47
N SER A 437 -12.92 -27.07 7.44
CA SER A 437 -14.21 -27.64 7.01
C SER A 437 -14.78 -28.57 8.08
N LEU A 438 -16.09 -28.52 8.24
CA LEU A 438 -16.88 -29.42 9.08
C LEU A 438 -16.94 -30.86 8.54
N SER A 439 -16.53 -31.08 7.29
CA SER A 439 -16.50 -32.40 6.66
C SER A 439 -15.51 -33.34 7.30
N GLY A 440 -15.96 -34.55 7.65
CA GLY A 440 -15.06 -35.60 8.11
C GLY A 440 -14.56 -35.44 9.53
N ILE A 441 -15.07 -34.48 10.30
CA ILE A 441 -14.54 -34.21 11.64
C ILE A 441 -14.86 -35.36 12.61
N LEU A 442 -16.08 -35.86 12.58
CA LEU A 442 -16.55 -36.99 13.39
C LEU A 442 -16.43 -38.31 12.64
N SER A 443 -16.77 -38.37 11.36
CA SER A 443 -16.80 -39.63 10.61
C SER A 443 -15.41 -40.29 10.48
N ARG A 444 -14.34 -39.51 10.33
CA ARG A 444 -12.95 -40.03 10.30
C ARG A 444 -12.49 -40.64 11.62
N THR A 445 -13.17 -40.33 12.73
CA THR A 445 -12.81 -40.88 14.05
C THR A 445 -13.09 -42.38 14.15
N PHE A 446 -13.97 -42.89 13.29
CA PHE A 446 -14.34 -44.30 13.21
C PHE A 446 -13.38 -45.13 12.35
N ASP A 447 -12.63 -44.50 11.43
CA ASP A 447 -11.76 -45.19 10.45
C ASP A 447 -10.80 -46.22 11.08
N PRO A 448 -10.08 -45.94 12.19
CA PRO A 448 -9.19 -46.92 12.81
C PRO A 448 -9.89 -48.17 13.32
N PHE A 449 -11.17 -48.05 13.70
CA PHE A 449 -11.99 -49.10 14.31
C PHE A 449 -12.79 -49.90 13.26
N MET A 450 -12.80 -49.46 12.00
CA MET A 450 -13.46 -50.18 10.90
C MET A 450 -12.74 -51.47 10.49
N THR A 451 -11.50 -51.69 10.97
CA THR A 451 -10.75 -52.94 10.75
C THR A 451 -11.46 -54.17 11.34
N ALA A 452 -12.12 -54.02 12.49
CA ALA A 452 -12.95 -55.05 13.12
C ALA A 452 -14.18 -55.42 12.26
N TYR A 453 -14.82 -54.43 11.62
CA TYR A 453 -15.91 -54.65 10.67
C TYR A 453 -15.43 -55.41 9.42
N VAL A 454 -14.28 -55.04 8.86
CA VAL A 454 -13.71 -55.74 7.69
C VAL A 454 -13.39 -57.20 8.01
N ALA A 455 -12.92 -57.49 9.22
CA ALA A 455 -12.67 -58.86 9.68
C ALA A 455 -13.97 -59.66 9.85
N LEU A 456 -15.02 -59.05 10.41
CA LEU A 456 -16.34 -59.68 10.55
C LEU A 456 -17.00 -59.96 9.19
N GLU A 457 -16.96 -59.01 8.26
CA GLU A 457 -17.48 -59.18 6.89
C GLU A 457 -16.74 -60.28 6.15
N ARG A 458 -15.40 -60.37 6.27
CA ARG A 458 -14.63 -61.48 5.70
C ARG A 458 -15.09 -62.82 6.25
N LYS A 459 -15.35 -62.92 7.56
CA LYS A 459 -15.83 -64.15 8.21
C LYS A 459 -17.25 -64.52 7.76
N ASN A 460 -18.13 -63.54 7.63
CA ASN A 460 -19.49 -63.74 7.12
C ASN A 460 -19.48 -64.17 5.65
N MET A 461 -18.65 -63.55 4.80
CA MET A 461 -18.51 -63.99 3.42
C MET A 461 -18.00 -65.43 3.33
N VAL A 462 -17.01 -65.82 4.15
CA VAL A 462 -16.51 -67.21 4.17
C VAL A 462 -17.62 -68.19 4.58
N SER A 463 -18.48 -67.81 5.53
CA SER A 463 -19.64 -68.61 5.97
C SER A 463 -20.79 -68.67 4.95
N ILE A 464 -20.86 -67.74 3.99
CA ILE A 464 -21.89 -67.75 2.93
C ILE A 464 -21.46 -68.67 1.76
N TYR A 465 -20.16 -68.91 1.59
CA TYR A 465 -19.62 -69.77 0.53
C TYR A 465 -19.32 -71.22 0.99
N THR A 466 -19.57 -71.53 2.27
CA THR A 466 -19.61 -72.89 2.84
C THR A 466 -21.03 -73.27 3.16
#